data_AF-A0AAU3I0U0-F1
#
_entry.id   AF-A0AAU3I0U0-F1
#
_cell.length_a   1.000
_cell.length_b   1.000
_cell.length_c   1.000
_cell.angle_alpha   90.00
_cell.angle_beta   90.00
_cell.angle_gamma   90.00
#
_symmetry.space_group_name_H-M   'P 1'
#
loop_
_entity.id
_entity.type
_entity.pdbx_description
1 polymer ?
#
loop_
_entity_poly.entity_id
_entity_poly.type
_entity_poly.pdbx_seq_one_letter_code
_entity_poly.pdbx_strand_id
1 'polypeptide(L)'
;MTEHRTRSAVPRRSADVAARLRALSGVSEELLDRTPHERAKYTALGGVVFGTSVIAAFSMWNFATEALGRASVLAVIPTVIWMLFILNLDRLLVTPQPNARRQAGPLVLRLLIALMLGVVIAEPLVLRIFATAVEEHVAGERIGDIDRLRSNLVRCNPVPDTTTVTAPKNCASAYVLSFSETPGQQADELVTLRSDAAALQKRVDRDTNRLLAIDTEVRAECRRLIRIAGTGLYQRTSECLRLRAKAQDYRTSHHTEQNETRLAGMNSRIESLGGRLTSARDDFSKARDTAIEKRISDERAKQKEIGVLERIQALDDLAGGNTVVLVGIWMIRLLFVLLDMLPVMVKFLGRENSYEQMLTIHSNSAVRIYGEQVRLDERRALADFEIAQDAIEQEIRRNRAESEAALREHTAAMNIRVRQAVNALEDELRRTAGV
;
A
#
# COMPACT_ATOMS: atom_id res chain seq x y z
N MET A 1 61.97 -49.51 34.91
CA MET A 1 61.47 -49.51 33.52
C MET A 1 60.03 -49.04 33.58
N THR A 2 59.82 -47.73 33.55
CA THR A 2 58.53 -47.07 33.81
C THR A 2 57.99 -46.51 32.50
N GLU A 3 56.80 -46.98 32.15
CA GLU A 3 56.08 -46.68 30.92
C GLU A 3 55.45 -45.27 31.02
N HIS A 4 56.02 -44.30 30.31
CA HIS A 4 55.50 -42.94 30.24
C HIS A 4 54.30 -42.88 29.28
N ARG A 5 53.10 -43.13 29.81
CA ARG A 5 51.84 -42.89 29.11
C ARG A 5 51.49 -41.41 29.20
N THR A 6 51.92 -40.61 28.22
CA THR A 6 51.49 -39.21 28.07
C THR A 6 50.00 -39.16 27.72
N ARG A 7 49.15 -39.02 28.73
CA ARG A 7 47.75 -38.56 28.56
C ARG A 7 47.81 -37.09 28.11
N SER A 8 47.56 -36.84 26.84
CA SER A 8 47.23 -35.50 26.33
C SER A 8 45.96 -35.02 27.01
N ALA A 9 46.08 -34.00 27.86
CA ALA A 9 44.96 -33.34 28.52
C ALA A 9 44.11 -32.63 27.46
N VAL A 10 42.88 -33.14 27.25
CA VAL A 10 41.83 -32.44 26.51
C VAL A 10 41.40 -31.23 27.35
N PRO A 11 41.55 -29.98 26.89
CA PRO A 11 41.09 -28.83 27.65
C PRO A 11 39.55 -28.79 27.66
N ARG A 12 39.03 -28.46 28.84
CA ARG A 12 37.62 -28.44 29.23
C ARG A 12 36.74 -27.60 28.30
N ARG A 13 35.55 -28.15 27.99
CA ARG A 13 34.37 -27.49 27.43
C ARG A 13 34.11 -26.12 28.10
N SER A 14 34.44 -25.03 27.42
CA SER A 14 33.71 -23.76 27.56
C SER A 14 32.44 -23.83 26.69
N ALA A 15 31.55 -24.76 27.04
CA ALA A 15 30.19 -24.84 26.52
C ALA A 15 29.31 -23.93 27.42
N ASP A 16 28.46 -23.05 26.92
CA ASP A 16 27.34 -23.44 26.08
C ASP A 16 27.02 -22.44 24.95
N VAL A 17 27.26 -21.15 25.14
CA VAL A 17 26.72 -20.12 24.23
C VAL A 17 27.59 -19.91 22.99
N ALA A 18 28.91 -19.76 23.17
CA ALA A 18 29.84 -19.56 22.04
C ALA A 18 29.88 -20.78 21.09
N ALA A 19 29.74 -22.00 21.64
CA ALA A 19 29.66 -23.22 20.86
C ALA A 19 28.35 -23.31 20.06
N ARG A 20 27.21 -22.96 20.66
CA ARG A 20 25.90 -22.89 19.96
C ARG A 20 25.92 -21.83 18.86
N LEU A 21 26.51 -20.66 19.11
CA LEU A 21 26.69 -19.62 18.08
C LEU A 21 27.56 -20.13 16.92
N ARG A 22 28.68 -20.78 17.20
CA ARG A 22 29.54 -21.38 16.17
C ARG A 22 28.80 -22.42 15.33
N ALA A 23 27.94 -23.24 15.93
CA ALA A 23 27.14 -24.21 15.19
C ALA A 23 26.23 -23.56 14.12
N LEU A 24 25.77 -22.32 14.34
CA LEU A 24 24.98 -21.57 13.37
C LEU A 24 25.77 -21.18 12.11
N SER A 25 27.10 -21.11 12.20
CA SER A 25 27.98 -20.85 11.03
C SER A 25 28.22 -22.10 10.17
N GLY A 26 27.74 -23.27 10.58
CA GLY A 26 27.93 -24.54 9.85
C GLY A 26 29.35 -25.14 9.98
N VAL A 27 30.14 -24.67 10.94
CA VAL A 27 31.50 -25.16 11.22
C VAL A 27 31.47 -26.52 11.93
N SER A 28 32.40 -27.41 11.62
CA SER A 28 32.62 -28.64 12.38
C SER A 28 33.57 -28.37 13.55
N GLU A 29 33.08 -28.62 14.76
CA GLU A 29 33.83 -28.34 15.99
C GLU A 29 35.10 -29.21 16.08
N GLU A 30 35.05 -30.45 15.59
CA GLU A 30 36.20 -31.37 15.56
C GLU A 30 37.36 -30.86 14.71
N LEU A 31 37.07 -30.22 13.57
CA LEU A 31 38.10 -29.64 12.70
C LEU A 31 38.58 -28.30 13.26
N LEU A 32 37.68 -27.53 13.88
CA LEU A 32 37.98 -26.26 14.52
C LEU A 32 38.87 -26.41 15.77
N ASP A 33 38.80 -27.55 16.46
CA ASP A 33 39.71 -27.90 17.56
C ASP A 33 41.18 -27.89 17.12
N ARG A 34 41.47 -28.20 15.85
CA ARG A 34 42.82 -28.16 15.28
C ARG A 34 43.27 -26.75 14.88
N THR A 35 42.35 -25.80 14.76
CA THR A 35 42.62 -24.40 14.40
C THR A 35 41.98 -23.43 15.40
N PRO A 36 42.45 -23.38 16.67
CA PRO A 36 41.78 -22.62 17.73
C PRO A 36 41.76 -21.11 17.47
N HIS A 37 42.73 -20.57 16.73
CA HIS A 37 42.82 -19.15 16.37
C HIS A 37 41.65 -18.67 15.49
N GLU A 38 40.97 -19.56 14.77
CA GLU A 38 39.82 -19.24 13.90
C GLU A 38 38.48 -19.24 14.67
N ARG A 39 38.46 -19.69 15.93
CA ARG A 39 37.21 -19.78 16.72
C ARG A 39 36.50 -18.44 16.87
N ALA A 40 37.25 -17.36 17.07
CA ALA A 40 36.70 -16.02 17.20
C ALA A 40 35.97 -15.58 15.92
N LYS A 41 36.56 -15.84 14.75
CA LYS A 41 35.98 -15.55 13.43
C LYS A 41 34.65 -16.30 13.22
N TYR A 42 34.62 -17.61 13.48
CA TYR A 42 33.40 -18.41 13.32
C TYR A 42 32.34 -18.12 14.39
N THR A 43 32.73 -17.70 15.59
CA THR A 43 31.79 -17.22 16.62
C THR A 43 31.14 -15.91 16.18
N ALA A 44 31.93 -14.98 15.62
CA ALA A 44 31.41 -13.72 15.06
C ALA A 44 30.48 -13.95 13.86
N LEU A 45 30.85 -14.84 12.93
CA LEU A 45 29.99 -15.25 11.82
C LEU A 45 28.65 -15.85 12.30
N GLY A 46 28.69 -16.73 13.29
CA GLY A 46 27.48 -17.27 13.91
C GLY A 46 26.62 -16.20 14.61
N GLY A 47 27.26 -15.22 15.25
CA GLY A 47 26.61 -14.06 15.85
C GLY A 47 25.91 -13.16 14.83
N VAL A 48 26.55 -12.93 13.68
CA VAL A 48 25.95 -12.19 12.56
C VAL A 48 24.69 -12.88 12.05
N VAL A 49 24.77 -14.19 11.77
CA VAL A 49 23.63 -14.99 11.28
C VAL A 49 22.48 -15.04 12.30
N PHE A 50 22.80 -15.10 13.59
CA PHE A 50 21.79 -15.00 14.64
C PHE A 50 21.17 -13.60 14.69
N GLY A 51 21.99 -12.56 14.63
CA GLY A 51 21.55 -11.16 14.64
C GLY A 51 20.59 -10.82 13.52
N THR A 52 20.90 -11.23 12.27
CA THR A 52 20.01 -11.03 11.12
C THR A 52 18.67 -11.74 11.31
N SER A 53 18.68 -12.98 11.81
CA SER A 53 17.44 -13.73 12.09
C SER A 53 16.55 -13.07 13.16
N VAL A 54 17.14 -12.46 14.20
CA VAL A 54 16.40 -11.76 15.26
C VAL A 54 15.78 -10.47 14.74
N ILE A 55 16.49 -9.70 13.92
CA ILE A 55 15.96 -8.48 13.31
C ILE A 55 14.83 -8.81 12.33
N ALA A 56 14.99 -9.86 11.53
CA ALA A 56 13.92 -10.36 10.66
C ALA A 56 12.69 -10.82 11.46
N ALA A 57 12.89 -11.47 12.62
CA ALA A 57 11.79 -11.84 13.51
C ALA A 57 11.05 -10.61 14.05
N PHE A 58 11.77 -9.56 14.46
CA PHE A 58 11.15 -8.32 14.94
C PHE A 58 10.35 -7.62 13.84
N SER A 59 10.86 -7.62 12.61
CA SER A 59 10.13 -7.07 11.45
C SER A 59 8.84 -7.86 11.18
N MET A 60 8.93 -9.19 11.09
CA MET A 60 7.76 -10.05 10.86
C MET A 60 6.74 -9.97 12.00
N TRP A 61 7.20 -9.79 13.24
CA TRP A 61 6.33 -9.58 14.39
C TRP A 61 5.48 -8.33 14.23
N ASN A 62 6.11 -7.18 13.94
CA ASN A 62 5.39 -5.93 13.74
C ASN A 62 4.38 -6.06 12.59
N PHE A 63 4.81 -6.60 11.45
CA PHE A 63 3.93 -6.83 10.30
C PHE A 63 2.74 -7.74 10.64
N ALA A 64 2.98 -8.87 11.32
CA ALA A 64 1.92 -9.79 11.72
C ALA A 64 0.96 -9.13 12.72
N THR A 65 1.44 -8.34 13.68
CA THR A 65 0.57 -7.65 14.63
C THR A 65 -0.31 -6.58 13.98
N GLU A 66 0.22 -5.87 12.98
CA GLU A 66 -0.56 -4.91 12.19
C GLU A 66 -1.60 -5.63 11.32
N ALA A 67 -1.21 -6.71 10.63
CA ALA A 67 -2.12 -7.49 9.78
C ALA A 67 -3.27 -8.15 10.57
N LEU A 68 -3.02 -8.58 11.80
CA LEU A 68 -4.04 -9.19 12.66
C LEU A 68 -4.85 -8.16 13.48
N GLY A 69 -4.47 -6.88 13.46
CA GLY A 69 -5.15 -5.80 14.20
C GLY A 69 -5.09 -5.92 15.73
N ARG A 70 -4.37 -6.91 16.27
CA ARG A 70 -4.17 -7.14 17.72
C ARG A 70 -2.89 -7.92 17.97
N ALA A 71 -2.20 -7.60 19.08
CA ALA A 71 -1.11 -8.40 19.59
C ALA A 71 -1.66 -9.75 20.08
N SER A 72 -1.50 -10.79 19.25
CA SER A 72 -2.00 -12.13 19.54
C SER A 72 -0.86 -13.13 19.57
N VAL A 73 -0.99 -14.14 20.42
CA VAL A 73 -0.03 -15.28 20.46
C VAL A 73 0.05 -15.97 19.09
N LEU A 74 -1.01 -15.87 18.28
CA LEU A 74 -1.04 -16.39 16.91
C LEU A 74 0.03 -15.74 16.00
N ALA A 75 0.42 -14.49 16.26
CA ALA A 75 1.49 -13.81 15.51
C ALA A 75 2.89 -14.37 15.81
N VAL A 76 3.07 -15.11 16.92
CA VAL A 76 4.35 -15.75 17.26
C VAL A 76 4.70 -16.84 16.26
N ILE A 77 3.71 -17.62 15.80
CA ILE A 77 3.91 -18.76 14.90
C ILE A 77 4.60 -18.33 13.58
N PRO A 78 4.03 -17.40 12.78
CA PRO A 78 4.67 -16.97 11.54
C PRO A 78 6.01 -16.27 11.81
N THR A 79 6.15 -15.57 12.95
CA THR A 79 7.41 -14.92 13.35
C THR A 79 8.53 -15.93 13.57
N VAL A 80 8.27 -17.01 14.32
CA VAL A 80 9.26 -18.07 14.59
C VAL A 80 9.59 -18.84 13.31
N ILE A 81 8.59 -19.16 12.49
CA ILE A 81 8.83 -19.82 11.19
C ILE A 81 9.74 -18.97 10.30
N TRP A 82 9.46 -17.66 10.22
CA TRP A 82 10.28 -16.73 9.43
C TRP A 82 11.69 -16.57 10.00
N MET A 83 11.84 -16.47 11.33
CA MET A 83 13.13 -16.45 12.00
C MET A 83 13.97 -17.70 11.65
N LEU A 84 13.37 -18.89 11.74
CA LEU A 84 14.03 -20.15 11.40
C LEU A 84 14.37 -20.25 9.91
N PHE A 85 13.51 -19.74 9.04
CA PHE A 85 13.74 -19.69 7.60
C PHE A 85 14.97 -18.83 7.27
N ILE A 86 15.02 -17.60 7.77
CA ILE A 86 16.16 -16.68 7.57
C ILE A 86 17.44 -17.26 8.18
N LEU A 87 17.35 -17.84 9.39
CA LEU A 87 18.50 -18.47 10.04
C LEU A 87 19.09 -19.62 9.21
N ASN A 88 18.23 -20.48 8.64
CA ASN A 88 18.69 -21.58 7.78
C ASN A 88 19.27 -21.07 6.45
N LEU A 89 18.64 -20.07 5.87
CA LEU A 89 19.09 -19.48 4.60
C LEU A 89 20.45 -18.81 4.80
N ASP A 90 20.60 -17.94 5.80
CA ASP A 90 21.88 -17.28 6.12
C ASP A 90 22.97 -18.29 6.51
N ARG A 91 22.61 -19.34 7.25
CA ARG A 91 23.53 -20.46 7.57
C ARG A 91 24.02 -21.16 6.33
N LEU A 92 23.14 -21.48 5.37
CA LEU A 92 23.52 -22.16 4.12
C LEU A 92 24.60 -21.37 3.37
N LEU A 93 24.51 -20.04 3.39
CA LEU A 93 25.47 -19.17 2.72
C LEU A 93 26.79 -19.06 3.45
N VAL A 94 26.77 -18.96 4.78
CA VAL A 94 27.99 -18.83 5.58
C VAL A 94 28.73 -20.15 5.71
N THR A 95 28.03 -21.30 5.64
CA THR A 95 28.61 -22.65 5.76
C THR A 95 29.86 -22.81 4.89
N PRO A 96 31.03 -23.10 5.49
CA PRO A 96 32.26 -23.31 4.74
C PRO A 96 32.10 -24.45 3.74
N GLN A 97 32.51 -24.22 2.49
CA GLN A 97 32.48 -25.24 1.44
C GLN A 97 33.91 -25.60 1.02
N PRO A 98 34.17 -26.89 0.70
CA PRO A 98 35.46 -27.29 0.14
C PRO A 98 35.64 -26.64 -1.24
N ASN A 99 36.85 -26.15 -1.54
CA ASN A 99 37.19 -25.45 -2.80
C ASN A 99 36.43 -24.13 -3.05
N ALA A 100 36.48 -23.19 -2.10
CA ALA A 100 35.77 -21.91 -2.13
C ALA A 100 36.12 -20.98 -3.33
N ARG A 101 37.26 -21.18 -4.00
CA ARG A 101 37.81 -20.30 -5.06
C ARG A 101 36.97 -20.18 -6.35
N ARG A 102 35.87 -20.94 -6.51
CA ARG A 102 35.09 -21.01 -7.77
C ARG A 102 33.62 -20.52 -7.70
N GLN A 103 33.16 -19.88 -6.63
CA GLN A 103 31.71 -19.67 -6.45
C GLN A 103 31.30 -18.19 -6.31
N ALA A 104 31.33 -17.44 -7.41
CA ALA A 104 30.64 -16.14 -7.51
C ALA A 104 29.11 -16.27 -7.69
N GLY A 105 28.62 -17.43 -8.16
CA GLY A 105 27.20 -17.67 -8.42
C GLY A 105 26.29 -17.50 -7.19
N PRO A 106 26.57 -18.21 -6.07
CA PRO A 106 25.79 -18.07 -4.83
C PRO A 106 25.83 -16.65 -4.24
N LEU A 107 26.93 -15.91 -4.44
CA LEU A 107 27.07 -14.51 -4.04
C LEU A 107 26.13 -13.60 -4.81
N VAL A 108 26.12 -13.69 -6.14
CA VAL A 108 25.26 -12.85 -7.00
C VAL A 108 23.79 -13.15 -6.74
N LEU A 109 23.42 -14.42 -6.63
CA LEU A 109 22.04 -14.81 -6.31
C LEU A 109 21.59 -14.21 -4.97
N ARG A 110 22.46 -14.20 -3.95
CA ARG A 110 22.15 -13.55 -2.68
C ARG A 110 22.07 -12.05 -2.80
N LEU A 111 22.96 -11.41 -3.57
CA LEU A 111 22.92 -9.98 -3.79
C LEU A 111 21.54 -9.54 -4.32
N LEU A 112 20.99 -10.32 -5.25
CA LEU A 112 19.66 -10.08 -5.80
C LEU A 112 18.56 -10.31 -4.76
N ILE A 113 18.60 -11.42 -4.02
CA ILE A 113 17.59 -11.74 -3.01
C ILE A 113 17.57 -10.70 -1.88
N ALA A 114 18.71 -10.31 -1.34
CA ALA A 114 18.77 -9.36 -0.24
C ALA A 114 18.53 -7.90 -0.71
N LEU A 115 18.77 -7.56 -1.98
CA LEU A 115 18.27 -6.29 -2.54
C LEU A 115 16.73 -6.28 -2.59
N MET A 116 16.12 -7.36 -3.10
CA MET A 116 14.66 -7.46 -3.22
C MET A 116 13.99 -7.50 -1.83
N LEU A 117 14.42 -8.41 -0.96
CA LEU A 117 13.85 -8.56 0.37
C LEU A 117 14.17 -7.37 1.26
N GLY A 118 15.39 -6.82 1.22
CA GLY A 118 15.77 -5.68 2.04
C GLY A 118 14.92 -4.44 1.77
N VAL A 119 14.57 -4.18 0.49
CA VAL A 119 13.64 -3.10 0.13
C VAL A 119 12.22 -3.40 0.61
N VAL A 120 11.72 -4.61 0.38
CA VAL A 120 10.35 -5.01 0.77
C VAL A 120 10.17 -5.00 2.30
N ILE A 121 11.17 -5.49 3.04
CA ILE A 121 11.17 -5.54 4.51
C ILE A 121 11.29 -4.14 5.11
N ALA A 122 11.98 -3.22 4.43
CA ALA A 122 12.11 -1.84 4.88
C ALA A 122 10.82 -1.03 4.74
N GLU A 123 9.93 -1.37 3.79
CA GLU A 123 8.72 -0.59 3.50
C GLU A 123 7.79 -0.33 4.71
N PRO A 124 7.39 -1.34 5.52
CA PRO A 124 6.55 -1.10 6.69
C PRO A 124 7.26 -0.21 7.73
N LEU A 125 8.58 -0.37 7.88
CA LEU A 125 9.34 0.45 8.82
C LEU A 125 9.45 1.90 8.34
N VAL A 126 9.66 2.12 7.04
CA VAL A 126 9.68 3.45 6.44
C VAL A 126 8.34 4.15 6.68
N LEU A 127 7.23 3.48 6.39
CA LEU A 127 5.89 4.01 6.65
C LEU A 127 5.67 4.31 8.14
N ARG A 128 6.23 3.49 9.03
CA ARG A 128 6.12 3.71 10.47
C ARG A 128 6.94 4.90 10.96
N ILE A 129 8.16 5.07 10.44
CA ILE A 129 9.06 6.18 10.79
C ILE A 129 8.48 7.52 10.30
N PHE A 130 7.92 7.54 9.10
CA PHE A 130 7.31 8.74 8.51
C PHE A 130 5.80 8.85 8.75
N ALA A 131 5.23 8.06 9.67
CA ALA A 131 3.78 8.01 9.90
C ALA A 131 3.18 9.38 10.18
N THR A 132 3.83 10.19 11.02
CA THR A 132 3.35 11.55 11.36
C THR A 132 3.34 12.48 10.15
N ALA A 133 4.39 12.45 9.33
CA ALA A 133 4.48 13.28 8.12
C ALA A 133 3.44 12.86 7.08
N VAL A 134 3.22 11.55 6.93
CA VAL A 134 2.19 10.99 6.04
C VAL A 134 0.79 11.39 6.51
N GLU A 135 0.48 11.22 7.80
CA GLU A 135 -0.81 11.59 8.37
C GLU A 135 -1.09 13.09 8.23
N GLU A 136 -0.09 13.94 8.46
CA GLU A 136 -0.21 15.39 8.28
C GLU A 136 -0.43 15.78 6.82
N HIS A 137 0.30 15.15 5.88
CA HIS A 137 0.14 15.41 4.45
C HIS A 137 -1.26 15.05 3.95
N VAL A 138 -1.74 13.85 4.30
CA VAL A 138 -3.09 13.38 3.95
C VAL A 138 -4.16 14.27 4.58
N ALA A 139 -4.00 14.65 5.85
CA ALA A 139 -4.94 15.56 6.51
C ALA A 139 -4.98 16.93 5.81
N GLY A 140 -3.82 17.47 5.41
CA GLY A 140 -3.72 18.72 4.66
C GLY A 140 -4.40 18.65 3.30
N GLU A 141 -4.19 17.57 2.55
CA GLU A 141 -4.84 17.35 1.24
C GLU A 141 -6.37 17.25 1.39
N ARG A 142 -6.85 16.46 2.36
CA ARG A 142 -8.28 16.33 2.65
C ARG A 142 -8.92 17.66 3.04
N ILE A 143 -8.24 18.50 3.83
CA ILE A 143 -8.71 19.85 4.15
C ILE A 143 -8.78 20.71 2.88
N GLY A 144 -7.74 20.68 2.04
CA GLY A 144 -7.70 21.41 0.78
C GLY A 144 -8.83 21.04 -0.18
N ASP A 145 -9.17 19.75 -0.28
CA ASP A 145 -10.28 19.27 -1.09
C ASP A 145 -11.65 19.73 -0.57
N ILE A 146 -11.84 19.70 0.75
CA ILE A 146 -13.05 20.23 1.39
C ILE A 146 -13.15 21.74 1.19
N ASP A 147 -12.05 22.50 1.27
CA ASP A 147 -12.05 23.95 1.06
C ASP A 147 -12.33 24.32 -0.41
N ARG A 148 -11.79 23.55 -1.36
CA ARG A 148 -12.13 23.68 -2.79
C ARG A 148 -13.61 23.40 -3.03
N LEU A 149 -14.14 22.34 -2.43
CA LEU A 149 -15.57 22.02 -2.50
C LEU A 149 -16.42 23.15 -1.91
N ARG A 150 -16.09 23.64 -0.72
CA ARG A 150 -16.77 24.75 -0.05
C ARG A 150 -16.78 26.00 -0.94
N SER A 151 -15.63 26.35 -1.51
CA SER A 151 -15.47 27.50 -2.40
C SER A 151 -16.31 27.37 -3.68
N ASN A 152 -16.33 26.19 -4.31
CA ASN A 152 -17.17 25.92 -5.48
C ASN A 152 -18.67 25.97 -5.13
N LEU A 153 -19.09 25.42 -3.99
CA LEU A 153 -20.48 25.47 -3.52
C LEU A 153 -20.93 26.91 -3.24
N VAL A 154 -20.13 27.71 -2.55
CA VAL A 154 -20.45 29.12 -2.27
C VAL A 154 -20.54 29.92 -3.58
N ARG A 155 -19.57 29.72 -4.49
CA ARG A 155 -19.54 30.41 -5.79
C ARG A 155 -20.74 30.07 -6.67
N CYS A 156 -21.16 28.81 -6.69
CA CYS A 156 -22.23 28.33 -7.57
C CYS A 156 -23.65 28.55 -7.02
N ASN A 157 -23.79 28.99 -5.76
CA ASN A 157 -25.08 29.24 -5.12
C ASN A 157 -25.14 30.66 -4.52
N PRO A 158 -25.08 31.72 -5.34
CA PRO A 158 -25.24 33.09 -4.85
C PRO A 158 -26.65 33.36 -4.34
N VAL A 159 -26.81 34.40 -3.51
CA VAL A 159 -28.14 34.89 -3.12
C VAL A 159 -28.79 35.53 -4.35
N PRO A 160 -29.99 35.10 -4.78
CA PRO A 160 -30.65 35.65 -5.97
C PRO A 160 -31.05 37.11 -5.77
N ASP A 161 -30.66 37.98 -6.69
CA ASP A 161 -31.10 39.38 -6.72
C ASP A 161 -32.34 39.63 -7.58
N THR A 162 -32.74 38.65 -8.39
CA THR A 162 -33.90 38.70 -9.30
C THR A 162 -34.63 37.37 -9.29
N THR A 163 -35.85 37.32 -9.84
CA THR A 163 -36.60 36.06 -10.03
C THR A 163 -35.89 35.04 -10.91
N THR A 164 -35.01 35.47 -11.81
CA THR A 164 -34.22 34.59 -12.65
C THR A 164 -33.02 34.03 -11.89
N VAL A 165 -33.20 32.88 -11.25
CA VAL A 165 -32.10 32.09 -10.69
C VAL A 165 -31.34 31.41 -11.84
N THR A 166 -30.39 32.13 -12.43
CA THR A 166 -29.49 31.55 -13.42
C THR A 166 -28.20 31.18 -12.70
N ALA A 167 -27.90 29.87 -12.61
CA ALA A 167 -26.62 29.43 -12.08
C ALA A 167 -25.48 30.08 -12.89
N PRO A 168 -24.38 30.53 -12.23
CA PRO A 168 -23.27 31.15 -12.94
C PRO A 168 -22.73 30.25 -14.07
N LYS A 169 -22.33 30.85 -15.19
CA LYS A 169 -21.65 30.12 -16.27
C LYS A 169 -20.38 29.48 -15.68
N ASN A 170 -20.15 28.19 -15.95
CA ASN A 170 -19.06 27.33 -15.41
C ASN A 170 -19.33 26.63 -14.06
N CYS A 171 -20.59 26.49 -13.65
CA CYS A 171 -20.94 25.62 -12.53
C CYS A 171 -21.40 24.24 -13.02
N ALA A 172 -20.67 23.19 -12.65
CA ALA A 172 -21.13 21.82 -12.85
C ALA A 172 -22.37 21.54 -11.99
N SER A 173 -23.26 20.67 -12.46
CA SER A 173 -24.49 20.31 -11.73
C SER A 173 -24.23 19.77 -10.33
N ALA A 174 -23.07 19.17 -10.09
CA ALA A 174 -22.64 18.68 -8.78
C ALA A 174 -22.47 19.78 -7.71
N TYR A 175 -22.27 21.05 -8.12
CA TYR A 175 -22.07 22.19 -7.22
C TYR A 175 -23.31 23.07 -7.09
N VAL A 176 -24.41 22.75 -7.78
CA VAL A 176 -25.65 23.52 -7.73
C VAL A 176 -26.60 22.86 -6.73
N LEU A 177 -27.08 23.64 -5.77
CA LEU A 177 -28.03 23.20 -4.74
C LEU A 177 -29.44 23.68 -5.11
N SER A 178 -30.45 22.88 -4.78
CA SER A 178 -31.86 23.21 -5.00
C SER A 178 -32.47 23.83 -3.75
N PHE A 179 -33.14 24.97 -3.90
CA PHE A 179 -33.89 25.65 -2.84
C PHE A 179 -35.35 25.84 -3.27
N SER A 180 -36.29 25.62 -2.34
CA SER A 180 -37.73 25.75 -2.61
C SER A 180 -38.23 27.19 -2.63
N GLU A 181 -37.57 28.08 -1.90
CA GLU A 181 -37.94 29.48 -1.78
C GLU A 181 -36.75 30.38 -2.13
N THR A 182 -37.01 31.47 -2.86
CA THR A 182 -35.97 32.42 -3.27
C THR A 182 -36.46 33.86 -3.07
N PRO A 183 -35.59 34.79 -2.65
CA PRO A 183 -35.97 36.18 -2.41
C PRO A 183 -36.23 36.99 -3.71
N GLY A 184 -36.02 36.39 -4.88
CA GLY A 184 -36.05 37.08 -6.17
C GLY A 184 -37.37 37.78 -6.49
N GLN A 185 -38.52 37.18 -6.14
CA GLN A 185 -39.83 37.79 -6.36
C GLN A 185 -40.01 39.11 -5.60
N GLN A 186 -39.59 39.14 -4.33
CA GLN A 186 -39.67 40.34 -3.49
C GLN A 186 -38.69 41.41 -3.96
N ALA A 187 -37.54 41.02 -4.51
CA ALA A 187 -36.56 41.94 -5.07
C ALA A 187 -37.12 42.66 -6.31
N ASP A 188 -37.73 41.92 -7.24
CA ASP A 188 -38.33 42.49 -8.45
C ASP A 188 -39.53 43.39 -8.13
N GLU A 189 -40.39 43.00 -7.17
CA GLU A 189 -41.49 43.85 -6.68
C GLU A 189 -40.97 45.16 -6.05
N LEU A 190 -39.86 45.10 -5.29
CA LEU A 190 -39.28 46.30 -4.69
C LEU A 190 -38.68 47.25 -5.73
N VAL A 191 -38.05 46.72 -6.77
CA VAL A 191 -37.49 47.52 -7.88
C VAL A 191 -38.60 48.25 -8.62
N THR A 192 -39.68 47.54 -8.98
CA THR A 192 -40.83 48.14 -9.67
C THR A 192 -41.52 49.21 -8.81
N LEU A 193 -41.77 48.92 -7.52
CA LEU A 193 -42.40 49.88 -6.61
C LEU A 193 -41.54 51.14 -6.37
N ARG A 194 -40.22 50.99 -6.26
CA ARG A 194 -39.28 52.13 -6.17
C ARG A 194 -39.30 52.99 -7.42
N SER A 195 -39.32 52.36 -8.59
CA SER A 195 -39.43 53.08 -9.87
C SER A 195 -40.73 53.89 -9.96
N ASP A 196 -41.87 53.28 -9.59
CA ASP A 196 -43.17 53.94 -9.61
C ASP A 196 -43.26 55.09 -8.60
N ALA A 197 -42.74 54.89 -7.39
CA ALA A 197 -42.66 55.93 -6.37
C ALA A 197 -41.79 57.11 -6.83
N ALA A 198 -40.64 56.85 -7.46
CA ALA A 198 -39.78 57.90 -8.02
C ALA A 198 -40.46 58.68 -9.16
N ALA A 199 -41.24 58.00 -10.00
CA ALA A 199 -42.02 58.64 -11.05
C ALA A 199 -43.15 59.53 -10.47
N LEU A 200 -43.82 59.07 -9.40
CA LEU A 200 -44.85 59.85 -8.71
C LEU A 200 -44.26 61.04 -7.94
N GLN A 201 -43.12 60.85 -7.27
CA GLN A 201 -42.39 61.90 -6.56
C GLN A 201 -42.11 63.09 -7.49
N LYS A 202 -41.61 62.84 -8.70
CA LYS A 202 -41.35 63.90 -9.69
C LYS A 202 -42.62 64.70 -10.07
N ARG A 203 -43.80 64.05 -10.06
CA ARG A 203 -45.07 64.73 -10.32
C ARG A 203 -45.51 65.56 -9.11
N VAL A 204 -45.46 64.97 -7.92
CA VAL A 204 -45.75 65.67 -6.66
C VAL A 204 -44.86 66.90 -6.51
N ASP A 205 -43.53 66.77 -6.65
CA ASP A 205 -42.60 67.88 -6.54
C ASP A 205 -42.92 69.01 -7.52
N ARG A 206 -43.30 68.67 -8.75
CA ARG A 206 -43.70 69.65 -9.77
C ARG A 206 -44.96 70.39 -9.35
N ASP A 207 -45.99 69.66 -8.92
CA ASP A 207 -47.27 70.23 -8.53
C ASP A 207 -47.17 71.05 -7.24
N THR A 208 -46.45 70.56 -6.23
CA THR A 208 -46.17 71.27 -4.97
C THR A 208 -45.41 72.57 -5.24
N ASN A 209 -44.38 72.55 -6.09
CA ASN A 209 -43.65 73.76 -6.48
C ASN A 209 -44.55 74.77 -7.21
N ARG A 210 -45.43 74.30 -8.09
CA ARG A 210 -46.38 75.17 -8.78
C ARG A 210 -47.41 75.78 -7.83
N LEU A 211 -47.91 74.98 -6.88
CA LEU A 211 -48.82 75.42 -5.85
C LEU A 211 -48.18 76.44 -4.91
N LEU A 212 -46.92 76.24 -4.51
CA LEU A 212 -46.16 77.19 -3.72
C LEU A 212 -46.02 78.54 -4.43
N ALA A 213 -45.83 78.55 -5.76
CA ALA A 213 -45.80 79.77 -6.54
C ALA A 213 -47.17 80.50 -6.52
N ILE A 214 -48.26 79.77 -6.77
CA ILE A 214 -49.63 80.32 -6.73
C ILE A 214 -49.98 80.85 -5.33
N ASP A 215 -49.69 80.09 -4.27
CA ASP A 215 -49.97 80.49 -2.89
C ASP A 215 -49.11 81.70 -2.46
N THR A 216 -47.94 81.89 -3.07
CA THR A 216 -47.13 83.10 -2.86
C THR A 216 -47.76 84.33 -3.53
N GLU A 217 -48.29 84.18 -4.75
CA GLU A 217 -49.10 85.23 -5.42
C GLU A 217 -50.35 85.57 -4.59
N VAL A 218 -51.08 84.55 -4.13
CA VAL A 218 -52.26 84.70 -3.25
C VAL A 218 -51.89 85.48 -1.99
N ARG A 219 -50.81 85.09 -1.29
CA ARG A 219 -50.36 85.79 -0.07
C ARG A 219 -49.94 87.24 -0.35
N ALA A 220 -49.34 87.53 -1.50
CA ALA A 220 -48.97 88.89 -1.87
C ALA A 220 -50.22 89.76 -2.11
N GLU A 221 -51.17 89.31 -2.92
CA GLU A 221 -52.36 90.10 -3.27
C GLU A 221 -53.39 90.18 -2.13
N CYS A 222 -53.61 89.08 -1.41
CA CYS A 222 -54.60 89.04 -0.33
C CYS A 222 -54.22 89.83 0.93
N ARG A 223 -52.97 90.31 1.04
CA ARG A 223 -52.56 91.25 2.08
C ARG A 223 -53.07 92.66 1.82
N ARG A 224 -53.48 92.98 0.60
CA ARG A 224 -54.06 94.28 0.23
C ARG A 224 -55.56 94.28 0.56
N LEU A 225 -55.99 95.25 1.35
CA LEU A 225 -57.40 95.46 1.72
C LEU A 225 -57.93 96.73 1.06
N ILE A 226 -59.18 96.69 0.59
CA ILE A 226 -59.87 97.85 0.02
C ILE A 226 -61.03 98.23 0.94
N ARG A 227 -61.22 99.53 1.18
CA ARG A 227 -62.32 100.06 2.00
C ARG A 227 -63.56 100.33 1.14
N ILE A 228 -64.71 99.84 1.55
CA ILE A 228 -65.98 100.03 0.82
C ILE A 228 -66.58 101.38 1.18
N ALA A 229 -66.87 102.21 0.17
CA ALA A 229 -67.38 103.57 0.36
C ALA A 229 -68.75 103.64 1.07
N GLY A 230 -69.63 102.65 0.87
CA GLY A 230 -70.99 102.64 1.43
C GLY A 230 -71.14 102.04 2.84
N THR A 231 -70.19 101.22 3.30
CA THR A 231 -70.30 100.49 4.59
C THR A 231 -69.11 100.74 5.53
N GLY A 232 -68.02 101.35 5.05
CA GLY A 232 -66.82 101.62 5.82
C GLY A 232 -65.97 100.40 6.17
N LEU A 233 -66.43 99.19 5.83
CA LEU A 233 -65.75 97.92 6.08
C LEU A 233 -64.61 97.67 5.08
N TYR A 234 -63.60 96.93 5.52
CA TYR A 234 -62.52 96.44 4.66
C TYR A 234 -62.89 95.10 4.03
N GLN A 235 -62.70 94.97 2.71
CA GLN A 235 -62.86 93.72 1.98
C GLN A 235 -61.60 93.35 1.20
N ARG A 236 -61.46 92.05 0.91
CA ARG A 236 -60.42 91.52 0.04
C ARG A 236 -60.70 91.92 -1.41
N THR A 237 -59.65 92.05 -2.20
CA THR A 237 -59.77 92.34 -3.63
C THR A 237 -60.45 91.18 -4.38
N SER A 238 -61.16 91.48 -5.47
CA SER A 238 -61.72 90.45 -6.37
C SER A 238 -60.61 89.53 -6.92
N GLU A 239 -59.42 90.07 -7.14
CA GLU A 239 -58.25 89.34 -7.60
C GLU A 239 -57.72 88.35 -6.54
N CYS A 240 -57.74 88.71 -5.25
CA CYS A 240 -57.44 87.78 -4.16
C CYS A 240 -58.40 86.59 -4.14
N LEU A 241 -59.70 86.82 -4.38
CA LEU A 241 -60.70 85.75 -4.47
C LEU A 241 -60.47 84.86 -5.71
N ARG A 242 -60.16 85.46 -6.87
CA ARG A 242 -59.83 84.74 -8.10
C ARG A 242 -58.60 83.86 -7.95
N LEU A 243 -57.52 84.37 -7.36
CA LEU A 243 -56.29 83.61 -7.12
C LEU A 243 -56.49 82.47 -6.12
N ARG A 244 -57.33 82.66 -5.10
CA ARG A 244 -57.72 81.56 -4.19
C ARG A 244 -58.52 80.47 -4.88
N ALA A 245 -59.48 80.85 -5.72
CA ALA A 245 -60.22 79.89 -6.54
C ALA A 245 -59.29 79.13 -7.48
N LYS A 246 -58.33 79.82 -8.12
CA LYS A 246 -57.29 79.19 -8.96
C LYS A 246 -56.41 78.21 -8.17
N ALA A 247 -55.99 78.55 -6.95
CA ALA A 247 -55.22 77.66 -6.10
C ALA A 247 -56.01 76.40 -5.71
N GLN A 248 -57.29 76.57 -5.35
CA GLN A 248 -58.20 75.47 -5.02
C GLN A 248 -58.46 74.58 -6.23
N ASP A 249 -58.74 75.17 -7.39
CA ASP A 249 -58.97 74.47 -8.65
C ASP A 249 -57.73 73.70 -9.10
N TYR A 250 -56.52 74.25 -8.88
CA TYR A 250 -55.27 73.54 -9.13
C TYR A 250 -55.12 72.31 -8.22
N ARG A 251 -55.41 72.43 -6.91
CA ARG A 251 -55.37 71.28 -5.97
C ARG A 251 -56.32 70.16 -6.41
N THR A 252 -57.53 70.52 -6.83
CA THR A 252 -58.54 69.53 -7.24
C THR A 252 -58.25 68.91 -8.61
N SER A 253 -57.85 69.71 -9.60
CA SER A 253 -57.58 69.23 -10.98
C SER A 253 -56.31 68.37 -11.08
N HIS A 254 -55.29 68.67 -10.26
CA HIS A 254 -54.05 67.89 -10.21
C HIS A 254 -54.03 66.84 -9.09
N HIS A 255 -55.14 66.69 -8.35
CA HIS A 255 -55.30 65.71 -7.27
C HIS A 255 -54.12 65.70 -6.28
N THR A 256 -53.61 66.87 -5.89
CA THR A 256 -52.33 66.99 -5.18
C THR A 256 -52.32 66.25 -3.85
N GLU A 257 -53.38 66.38 -3.05
CA GLU A 257 -53.53 65.69 -1.76
C GLU A 257 -53.58 64.16 -1.92
N GLN A 258 -54.25 63.67 -2.98
CA GLN A 258 -54.34 62.23 -3.27
C GLN A 258 -52.98 61.68 -3.72
N ASN A 259 -52.24 62.42 -4.53
CA ASN A 259 -50.90 62.02 -4.99
C ASN A 259 -49.90 62.01 -3.83
N GLU A 260 -49.95 62.98 -2.92
CA GLU A 260 -49.13 63.01 -1.69
C GLU A 260 -49.45 61.82 -0.78
N THR A 261 -50.73 61.53 -0.54
CA THR A 261 -51.15 60.37 0.27
C THR A 261 -50.73 59.04 -0.37
N ARG A 262 -50.89 58.92 -1.70
CA ARG A 262 -50.48 57.74 -2.46
C ARG A 262 -48.96 57.53 -2.39
N LEU A 263 -48.18 58.60 -2.49
CA LEU A 263 -46.73 58.57 -2.37
C LEU A 263 -46.29 58.13 -0.97
N ALA A 264 -46.90 58.68 0.09
CA ALA A 264 -46.64 58.26 1.47
C ALA A 264 -46.94 56.76 1.67
N GLY A 265 -48.07 56.28 1.11
CA GLY A 265 -48.42 54.86 1.12
C GLY A 265 -47.43 53.98 0.36
N MET A 266 -46.93 54.43 -0.80
CA MET A 266 -45.87 53.73 -1.55
C MET A 266 -44.57 53.65 -0.75
N ASN A 267 -44.16 54.73 -0.08
CA ASN A 267 -42.94 54.74 0.75
C ASN A 267 -43.04 53.79 1.94
N SER A 268 -44.18 53.72 2.62
CA SER A 268 -44.41 52.73 3.69
C SER A 268 -44.37 51.28 3.17
N ARG A 269 -44.91 51.03 1.97
CA ARG A 269 -44.79 49.71 1.31
C ARG A 269 -43.35 49.38 0.93
N ILE A 270 -42.56 50.37 0.47
CA ILE A 270 -41.13 50.19 0.17
C ILE A 270 -40.35 49.80 1.42
N GLU A 271 -40.62 50.45 2.56
CA GLU A 271 -39.97 50.16 3.83
C GLU A 271 -40.30 48.74 4.33
N SER A 272 -41.59 48.38 4.36
CA SER A 272 -42.04 47.05 4.80
C SER A 272 -41.58 45.93 3.86
N LEU A 273 -41.61 46.14 2.54
CA LEU A 273 -41.10 45.17 1.56
C LEU A 273 -39.57 45.06 1.63
N GLY A 274 -38.86 46.17 1.86
CA GLY A 274 -37.42 46.18 2.08
C GLY A 274 -36.99 45.40 3.34
N GLY A 275 -37.74 45.54 4.43
CA GLY A 275 -37.56 44.72 5.63
C GLY A 275 -37.77 43.23 5.35
N ARG A 276 -38.88 42.87 4.70
CA ARG A 276 -39.16 41.46 4.31
C ARG A 276 -38.10 40.86 3.39
N LEU A 277 -37.62 41.61 2.41
CA LEU A 277 -36.56 41.18 1.51
C LEU A 277 -35.24 40.93 2.26
N THR A 278 -34.93 41.76 3.26
CA THR A 278 -33.73 41.60 4.08
C THR A 278 -33.82 40.30 4.89
N SER A 279 -34.94 40.07 5.57
CA SER A 279 -35.18 38.81 6.30
C SER A 279 -35.15 37.59 5.38
N ALA A 280 -35.79 37.67 4.20
CA ALA A 280 -35.80 36.56 3.23
C ALA A 280 -34.40 36.26 2.67
N ARG A 281 -33.55 37.28 2.46
CA ARG A 281 -32.15 37.11 2.06
C ARG A 281 -31.32 36.47 3.18
N ASP A 282 -31.53 36.87 4.42
CA ASP A 282 -30.84 36.30 5.58
C ASP A 282 -31.23 34.83 5.78
N ASP A 283 -32.51 34.51 5.68
CA ASP A 283 -33.01 33.13 5.80
C ASP A 283 -32.53 32.26 4.65
N PHE A 284 -32.49 32.79 3.42
CA PHE A 284 -31.89 32.09 2.29
C PHE A 284 -30.39 31.85 2.50
N SER A 285 -29.63 32.84 2.99
CA SER A 285 -28.21 32.67 3.28
C SER A 285 -27.98 31.58 4.33
N LYS A 286 -28.78 31.55 5.39
CA LYS A 286 -28.70 30.50 6.43
C LYS A 286 -29.05 29.13 5.86
N ALA A 287 -30.11 29.03 5.06
CA ALA A 287 -30.51 27.78 4.41
C ALA A 287 -29.41 27.27 3.45
N ARG A 288 -28.81 28.17 2.67
CA ARG A 288 -27.65 27.89 1.83
C ARG A 288 -26.49 27.37 2.65
N ASP A 289 -26.07 28.08 3.69
CA ASP A 289 -24.91 27.72 4.50
C ASP A 289 -25.13 26.37 5.21
N THR A 290 -26.36 26.09 5.65
CA THR A 290 -26.75 24.79 6.22
C THR A 290 -26.66 23.67 5.17
N ALA A 291 -27.13 23.91 3.95
CA ALA A 291 -27.05 22.92 2.87
C ALA A 291 -25.60 22.66 2.42
N ILE A 292 -24.76 23.70 2.38
CA ILE A 292 -23.33 23.60 2.10
C ILE A 292 -22.63 22.79 3.19
N GLU A 293 -22.88 23.11 4.46
CA GLU A 293 -22.25 22.40 5.57
C GLU A 293 -22.69 20.92 5.61
N LYS A 294 -23.96 20.63 5.31
CA LYS A 294 -24.44 19.26 5.14
C LYS A 294 -23.66 18.52 4.04
N ARG A 295 -23.46 19.15 2.88
CA ARG A 295 -22.70 18.54 1.79
C ARG A 295 -21.24 18.30 2.17
N ILE A 296 -20.63 19.24 2.88
CA ILE A 296 -19.26 19.11 3.39
C ILE A 296 -19.17 17.98 4.43
N SER A 297 -20.13 17.88 5.36
CA SER A 297 -20.16 16.82 6.35
C SER A 297 -20.35 15.44 5.72
N ASP A 298 -21.16 15.35 4.66
CA ASP A 298 -21.36 14.12 3.90
C ASP A 298 -20.05 13.67 3.21
N GLU A 299 -19.29 14.61 2.63
CA GLU A 299 -17.98 14.27 2.05
C GLU A 299 -16.93 13.92 3.12
N ARG A 300 -16.91 14.62 4.25
CA ARG A 300 -16.04 14.25 5.40
C ARG A 300 -16.37 12.87 5.94
N ALA A 301 -17.65 12.50 6.00
CA ALA A 301 -18.08 11.17 6.46
C ALA A 301 -17.64 10.04 5.51
N LYS A 302 -17.41 10.34 4.23
CA LYS A 302 -16.83 9.37 3.27
C LYS A 302 -15.33 9.18 3.46
N GLN A 303 -14.62 10.16 4.02
CA GLN A 303 -13.20 10.08 4.32
C GLN A 303 -12.99 9.14 5.52
N LYS A 304 -12.81 7.84 5.23
CA LYS A 304 -12.52 6.80 6.23
C LYS A 304 -11.09 6.94 6.78
N GLU A 305 -10.74 6.04 7.70
CA GLU A 305 -9.37 5.89 8.18
C GLU A 305 -8.38 5.76 7.02
N ILE A 306 -7.17 6.32 7.22
CA ILE A 306 -6.14 6.36 6.20
C ILE A 306 -5.67 4.93 5.90
N GLY A 307 -6.02 4.45 4.71
CA GLY A 307 -5.69 3.10 4.25
C GLY A 307 -4.21 2.96 3.89
N VAL A 308 -3.71 1.72 3.81
CA VAL A 308 -2.30 1.45 3.45
C VAL A 308 -1.93 2.05 2.09
N LEU A 309 -2.83 1.99 1.10
CA LEU A 309 -2.59 2.56 -0.22
C LEU A 309 -2.43 4.09 -0.17
N GLU A 310 -3.28 4.77 0.58
CA GLU A 310 -3.22 6.23 0.76
C GLU A 310 -1.92 6.63 1.48
N ARG A 311 -1.45 5.83 2.44
CA ARG A 311 -0.15 6.05 3.10
C ARG A 311 1.03 5.90 2.14
N ILE A 312 1.01 4.90 1.27
CA ILE A 312 2.07 4.67 0.27
C ILE A 312 2.10 5.83 -0.73
N GLN A 313 0.94 6.25 -1.22
CA GLN A 313 0.84 7.34 -2.17
C GLN A 313 1.31 8.67 -1.55
N ALA A 314 0.85 8.99 -0.34
CA ALA A 314 1.29 10.19 0.38
C ALA A 314 2.80 10.17 0.68
N LEU A 315 3.38 9.01 0.98
CA LEU A 315 4.83 8.89 1.16
C LEU A 315 5.59 9.16 -0.15
N ASP A 316 5.08 8.66 -1.28
CA ASP A 316 5.67 8.90 -2.61
C ASP A 316 5.59 10.38 -3.01
N ASP A 317 4.44 11.02 -2.78
CA ASP A 317 4.24 12.46 -3.02
C ASP A 317 5.17 13.32 -2.15
N LEU A 318 5.33 12.96 -0.86
CA LEU A 318 6.28 13.60 0.04
C LEU A 318 7.74 13.41 -0.41
N ALA A 319 8.09 12.22 -0.91
CA ALA A 319 9.42 11.93 -1.43
C ALA A 319 9.71 12.70 -2.73
N GLY A 320 8.72 12.88 -3.60
CA GLY A 320 8.82 13.69 -4.81
C GLY A 320 8.96 15.19 -4.53
N GLY A 321 8.30 15.69 -3.47
CA GLY A 321 8.35 17.10 -3.07
C GLY A 321 9.55 17.48 -2.20
N ASN A 322 10.13 16.54 -1.44
CA ASN A 322 11.20 16.81 -0.49
C ASN A 322 12.36 15.81 -0.60
N THR A 323 13.51 16.28 -1.07
CA THR A 323 14.73 15.48 -1.22
C THR A 323 15.23 14.87 0.10
N VAL A 324 14.95 15.50 1.24
CA VAL A 324 15.35 14.96 2.56
C VAL A 324 14.57 13.69 2.87
N VAL A 325 13.26 13.68 2.58
CA VAL A 325 12.41 12.50 2.76
C VAL A 325 12.87 11.38 1.82
N LEU A 326 13.12 11.70 0.54
CA LEU A 326 13.64 10.74 -0.44
C LEU A 326 14.96 10.10 0.02
N VAL A 327 15.93 10.90 0.47
CA VAL A 327 17.22 10.41 0.98
C VAL A 327 17.01 9.57 2.23
N GLY A 328 16.12 9.97 3.14
CA GLY A 328 15.77 9.20 4.33
C GLY A 328 15.20 7.82 4.01
N ILE A 329 14.27 7.73 3.05
CA ILE A 329 13.68 6.47 2.59
C ILE A 329 14.78 5.55 2.03
N TRP A 330 15.61 6.05 1.13
CA TRP A 330 16.70 5.25 0.56
C TRP A 330 17.78 4.88 1.58
N MET A 331 18.07 5.75 2.54
CA MET A 331 18.99 5.45 3.63
C MET A 331 18.51 4.24 4.45
N ILE A 332 17.21 4.19 4.80
CA ILE A 332 16.62 3.06 5.54
C ILE A 332 16.63 1.80 4.68
N ARG A 333 16.19 1.88 3.41
CA ARG A 333 16.22 0.72 2.49
C ARG A 333 17.63 0.16 2.32
N LEU A 334 18.62 1.03 2.10
CA LEU A 334 20.03 0.63 1.98
C LEU A 334 20.58 0.06 3.28
N LEU A 335 20.16 0.55 4.45
CA LEU A 335 20.55 0.00 5.74
C LEU A 335 20.07 -1.45 5.90
N PHE A 336 18.83 -1.75 5.53
CA PHE A 336 18.29 -3.13 5.57
C PHE A 336 18.99 -4.05 4.57
N VAL A 337 19.18 -3.58 3.34
CA VAL A 337 19.95 -4.32 2.33
C VAL A 337 21.37 -4.61 2.86
N LEU A 338 22.05 -3.63 3.44
CA LEU A 338 23.39 -3.81 4.00
C LEU A 338 23.41 -4.82 5.16
N LEU A 339 22.39 -4.79 6.02
CA LEU A 339 22.25 -5.71 7.14
C LEU A 339 22.04 -7.16 6.66
N ASP A 340 21.21 -7.35 5.64
CA ASP A 340 20.98 -8.67 5.03
C ASP A 340 22.18 -9.17 4.22
N MET A 341 23.02 -8.27 3.70
CA MET A 341 24.29 -8.61 3.03
C MET A 341 25.43 -8.89 4.00
N LEU A 342 25.29 -8.55 5.29
CA LEU A 342 26.37 -8.63 6.27
C LEU A 342 26.98 -10.04 6.40
N PRO A 343 26.21 -11.15 6.46
CA PRO A 343 26.77 -12.50 6.54
C PRO A 343 27.67 -12.84 5.34
N VAL A 344 27.28 -12.38 4.16
CA VAL A 344 28.03 -12.60 2.91
C VAL A 344 29.24 -11.71 2.84
N MET A 345 29.09 -10.43 3.20
CA MET A 345 30.20 -9.47 3.20
C MET A 345 31.34 -9.95 4.11
N VAL A 346 31.02 -10.44 5.31
CA VAL A 346 32.03 -10.97 6.25
C VAL A 346 32.72 -12.23 5.71
N LYS A 347 31.99 -13.11 5.01
CA LYS A 347 32.57 -14.30 4.38
C LYS A 347 33.50 -13.95 3.23
N PHE A 348 33.09 -13.05 2.33
CA PHE A 348 33.85 -12.72 1.11
C PHE A 348 35.00 -11.74 1.33
N LEU A 349 34.93 -10.84 2.33
CA LEU A 349 36.08 -10.04 2.73
C LEU A 349 37.14 -10.91 3.44
N GLY A 350 36.74 -12.04 4.02
CA GLY A 350 37.65 -13.00 4.61
C GLY A 350 38.47 -13.72 3.53
N ARG A 351 39.80 -13.59 3.58
CA ARG A 351 40.70 -14.45 2.79
C ARG A 351 40.55 -15.92 3.23
N GLU A 352 40.90 -16.82 2.31
CA GLU A 352 40.97 -18.27 2.52
C GLU A 352 41.70 -18.57 3.82
N ASN A 353 41.02 -19.24 4.77
CA ASN A 353 41.53 -19.42 6.12
C ASN A 353 42.02 -20.85 6.39
N SER A 354 42.77 -21.01 7.48
CA SER A 354 43.39 -22.30 7.84
C SER A 354 42.35 -23.42 7.98
N TYR A 355 41.15 -23.08 8.47
CA TYR A 355 40.04 -24.02 8.58
C TYR A 355 39.52 -24.47 7.21
N GLU A 356 39.29 -23.55 6.26
CA GLU A 356 38.79 -23.86 4.92
C GLU A 356 39.79 -24.69 4.12
N GLN A 357 41.09 -24.43 4.32
CA GLN A 357 42.16 -25.25 3.75
C GLN A 357 42.12 -26.68 4.31
N MET A 358 42.01 -26.84 5.64
CA MET A 358 41.87 -28.15 6.26
C MET A 358 40.58 -28.87 5.86
N LEU A 359 39.46 -28.14 5.74
CA LEU A 359 38.19 -28.69 5.28
C LEU A 359 38.29 -29.22 3.85
N THR A 360 38.98 -28.48 2.97
CA THR A 360 39.23 -28.89 1.60
C THR A 360 40.09 -30.15 1.54
N ILE A 361 41.17 -30.21 2.32
CA ILE A 361 42.03 -31.40 2.42
C ILE A 361 41.23 -32.60 2.96
N HIS A 362 40.47 -32.41 4.03
CA HIS A 362 39.67 -33.47 4.64
C HIS A 362 38.60 -33.99 3.68
N SER A 363 37.84 -33.10 3.03
CA SER A 363 36.85 -33.45 2.01
C SER A 363 37.45 -34.23 0.85
N ASN A 364 38.55 -33.74 0.27
CA ASN A 364 39.22 -34.41 -0.84
C ASN A 364 39.79 -35.78 -0.43
N SER A 365 40.32 -35.90 0.79
CA SER A 365 40.81 -37.18 1.32
C SER A 365 39.69 -38.19 1.53
N ALA A 366 38.54 -37.77 2.05
CA ALA A 366 37.37 -38.63 2.25
C ALA A 366 36.83 -39.17 0.92
N VAL A 367 36.71 -38.31 -0.10
CA VAL A 367 36.32 -38.73 -1.46
C VAL A 367 37.32 -39.72 -2.04
N ARG A 368 38.63 -39.49 -1.85
CA ARG A 368 39.68 -40.40 -2.33
C ARG A 368 39.62 -41.76 -1.63
N ILE A 369 39.49 -41.79 -0.31
CA ILE A 369 39.40 -43.05 0.46
C ILE A 369 38.17 -43.85 0.04
N TYR A 370 37.01 -43.19 -0.08
CA TYR A 370 35.80 -43.85 -0.56
C TYR A 370 35.97 -44.39 -1.99
N GLY A 371 36.61 -43.62 -2.87
CA GLY A 371 36.94 -44.08 -4.22
C GLY A 371 37.83 -45.33 -4.25
N GLU A 372 38.82 -45.44 -3.36
CA GLU A 372 39.64 -46.66 -3.24
C GLU A 372 38.86 -47.84 -2.63
N GLN A 373 37.97 -47.59 -1.66
CA GLN A 373 37.11 -48.64 -1.10
C GLN A 373 36.21 -49.26 -2.18
N VAL A 374 35.56 -48.43 -2.99
CA VAL A 374 34.71 -48.89 -4.10
C VAL A 374 35.52 -49.72 -5.09
N ARG A 375 36.76 -49.32 -5.43
CA ARG A 375 37.64 -50.09 -6.31
C ARG A 375 38.05 -51.44 -5.73
N LEU A 376 38.26 -51.53 -4.42
CA LEU A 376 38.59 -52.80 -3.77
C LEU A 376 37.39 -53.75 -3.77
N ASP A 377 36.19 -53.24 -3.50
CA ASP A 377 34.97 -54.03 -3.52
C ASP A 377 34.63 -54.51 -4.94
N GLU A 378 34.85 -53.66 -5.95
CA GLU A 378 34.74 -54.05 -7.37
C GLU A 378 35.71 -55.19 -7.73
N ARG A 379 36.99 -55.09 -7.34
CA ARG A 379 37.98 -56.16 -7.59
C ARG A 379 37.60 -57.47 -6.90
N ARG A 380 37.07 -57.42 -5.68
CA ARG A 380 36.60 -58.61 -4.96
C ARG A 380 35.41 -59.26 -5.67
N ALA A 381 34.42 -58.47 -6.05
CA ALA A 381 33.25 -58.97 -6.77
C ALA A 381 33.64 -59.62 -8.11
N LEU A 382 34.56 -59.01 -8.87
CA LEU A 382 35.07 -59.59 -10.11
C LEU A 382 35.81 -60.92 -9.87
N ALA A 383 36.66 -60.99 -8.85
CA ALA A 383 37.34 -62.23 -8.48
C ALA A 383 36.36 -63.33 -8.04
N ASP A 384 35.32 -62.98 -7.29
CA ASP A 384 34.28 -63.93 -6.87
C ASP A 384 33.48 -64.46 -8.08
N PHE A 385 33.21 -63.60 -9.07
CA PHE A 385 32.59 -64.03 -10.33
C PHE A 385 33.50 -64.96 -11.13
N GLU A 386 34.79 -64.67 -11.21
CA GLU A 386 35.77 -65.53 -11.89
C GLU A 386 35.86 -66.91 -11.22
N ILE A 387 35.94 -66.96 -9.89
CA ILE A 387 35.92 -68.20 -9.11
C ILE A 387 34.63 -68.99 -9.35
N ALA A 388 33.48 -68.31 -9.38
CA ALA A 388 32.19 -68.95 -9.64
C ALA A 388 32.12 -69.52 -11.08
N GLN A 389 32.66 -68.80 -12.07
CA GLN A 389 32.74 -69.29 -13.44
C GLN A 389 33.63 -70.53 -13.55
N ASP A 390 34.82 -70.50 -12.93
CA ASP A 390 35.72 -71.65 -12.90
C ASP A 390 35.07 -72.86 -12.21
N ALA A 391 34.35 -72.65 -11.11
CA ALA A 391 33.62 -73.71 -10.41
C ALA A 391 32.53 -74.33 -11.30
N ILE A 392 31.77 -73.50 -12.03
CA ILE A 392 30.77 -73.98 -13.00
C ILE A 392 31.44 -74.75 -14.14
N GLU A 393 32.57 -74.26 -14.65
CA GLU A 393 33.28 -74.94 -15.74
C GLU A 393 33.84 -76.29 -15.29
N GLN A 394 34.41 -76.37 -14.08
CA GLN A 394 34.86 -77.63 -13.49
C GLN A 394 33.70 -78.61 -13.31
N GLU A 395 32.54 -78.14 -12.86
CA GLU A 395 31.33 -78.97 -12.71
C GLU A 395 30.84 -79.50 -14.05
N ILE A 396 30.81 -78.66 -15.10
CA ILE A 396 30.47 -79.08 -16.46
C ILE A 396 31.47 -80.13 -16.97
N ARG A 397 32.77 -79.91 -16.78
CA ARG A 397 33.82 -80.88 -17.17
C ARG A 397 33.64 -82.21 -16.46
N ARG A 398 33.32 -82.20 -15.16
CA ARG A 398 33.04 -83.42 -14.38
C ARG A 398 31.82 -84.16 -14.93
N ASN A 399 30.69 -83.47 -15.08
CA ASN A 399 29.45 -84.09 -15.58
C ASN A 399 29.60 -84.62 -17.01
N ARG A 400 30.40 -83.95 -17.85
CA ARG A 400 30.75 -84.45 -19.18
C ARG A 400 31.61 -85.71 -19.11
N ALA A 401 32.63 -85.74 -18.26
CA ALA A 401 33.46 -86.93 -18.06
C ALA A 401 32.64 -88.12 -17.52
N GLU A 402 31.72 -87.88 -16.59
CA GLU A 402 30.81 -88.90 -16.04
C GLU A 402 29.84 -89.43 -17.11
N SER A 403 29.22 -88.54 -17.90
CA SER A 403 28.31 -88.96 -18.98
C SER A 403 29.03 -89.70 -20.11
N GLU A 404 30.25 -89.28 -20.48
CA GLU A 404 31.07 -90.01 -21.45
C GLU A 404 31.49 -91.39 -20.90
N ALA A 405 31.82 -91.50 -19.62
CA ALA A 405 32.11 -92.79 -18.97
C ALA A 405 30.87 -93.71 -18.98
N ALA A 406 29.71 -93.19 -18.59
CA ALA A 406 28.44 -93.93 -18.62
C ALA A 406 28.07 -94.38 -20.04
N LEU A 407 28.30 -93.54 -21.06
CA LEU A 407 28.08 -93.91 -22.46
C LEU A 407 29.03 -95.02 -22.92
N ARG A 408 30.31 -94.96 -22.52
CA ARG A 408 31.29 -96.03 -22.79
C ARG A 408 30.88 -97.35 -22.12
N GLU A 409 30.39 -97.30 -20.89
CA GLU A 409 29.85 -98.48 -20.20
C GLU A 409 28.62 -99.04 -20.91
N HIS A 410 27.65 -98.19 -21.28
CA HIS A 410 26.45 -98.60 -22.00
C HIS A 410 26.76 -99.21 -23.37
N THR A 411 27.66 -98.60 -24.13
CA THR A 411 28.09 -99.11 -25.46
C THR A 411 28.86 -100.42 -25.32
N ALA A 412 29.73 -100.56 -24.31
CA ALA A 412 30.39 -101.83 -24.01
C ALA A 412 29.36 -102.92 -23.65
N ALA A 413 28.38 -102.61 -22.79
CA ALA A 413 27.30 -103.54 -22.43
C ALA A 413 26.43 -103.93 -23.63
N MET A 414 26.09 -102.97 -24.49
CA MET A 414 25.32 -103.22 -25.72
C MET A 414 26.11 -104.11 -26.69
N ASN A 415 27.40 -103.83 -26.90
CA ASN A 415 28.26 -104.65 -27.74
C ASN A 415 28.39 -106.08 -27.21
N ILE A 416 28.45 -106.27 -25.89
CA ILE A 416 28.40 -107.60 -25.27
C ILE A 416 27.07 -108.30 -25.58
N ARG A 417 25.93 -107.61 -25.43
CA ARG A 417 24.60 -108.17 -25.74
C ARG A 417 24.43 -108.51 -27.22
N VAL A 418 24.89 -107.64 -28.12
CA VAL A 418 24.84 -107.90 -29.57
C VAL A 418 25.68 -109.14 -29.92
N ARG A 419 26.90 -109.26 -29.37
CA ARG A 419 27.72 -110.47 -29.56
C ARG A 419 27.03 -111.72 -29.03
N GLN A 420 26.38 -111.64 -27.85
CA GLN A 420 25.61 -112.75 -27.30
C GLN A 420 24.42 -113.13 -28.21
N ALA A 421 23.68 -112.15 -28.74
CA ALA A 421 22.56 -112.39 -29.64
C ALA A 421 22.99 -112.97 -31.00
N VAL A 422 24.09 -112.48 -31.57
CA VAL A 422 24.69 -113.03 -32.80
C VAL A 422 25.12 -114.48 -32.59
N ASN A 423 25.81 -114.78 -31.48
CA ASN A 423 26.20 -116.15 -31.15
C ASN A 423 24.98 -117.06 -30.95
N ALA A 424 23.92 -116.57 -30.29
CA ALA A 424 22.68 -117.34 -30.10
C ALA A 424 21.95 -117.61 -31.42
N LEU A 425 21.91 -116.63 -32.33
CA LEU A 425 21.33 -116.80 -33.67
C LEU A 425 22.16 -117.76 -34.54
N GLU A 426 23.49 -117.71 -34.44
CA GLU A 426 24.39 -118.67 -35.10
C GLU A 426 24.13 -120.10 -34.60
N ASP A 427 23.95 -120.29 -33.29
CA ASP A 427 23.58 -121.57 -32.69
C ASP A 427 22.19 -122.07 -33.11
N GLU A 428 21.25 -121.16 -33.38
CA GLU A 428 19.90 -121.49 -33.83
C GLU A 428 19.85 -121.81 -35.34
N LEU A 429 20.62 -121.10 -36.17
CA LEU A 429 20.83 -121.42 -37.58
C LEU A 429 21.53 -122.78 -37.75
N ARG A 430 22.52 -123.09 -36.91
CA ARG A 430 23.15 -124.42 -36.88
C ARG A 430 22.15 -125.53 -36.51
N ARG A 431 21.16 -125.23 -35.65
CA ARG A 431 20.10 -126.18 -35.30
C ARG A 431 19.06 -126.37 -36.42
N THR A 432 18.73 -125.32 -37.16
CA THR A 432 17.72 -125.36 -38.24
C THR A 432 18.26 -125.86 -39.58
N ALA A 433 19.56 -125.72 -39.84
CA ALA A 433 20.23 -126.31 -41.01
C ALA A 433 20.58 -127.82 -40.84
N GLY A 434 20.23 -128.40 -39.69
CA GLY A 434 20.45 -129.82 -39.35
C GLY A 434 19.23 -130.74 -39.51
N VAL A 435 18.18 -130.26 -40.20
CA VAL A 435 17.04 -131.05 -40.73
C VAL A 435 17.07 -130.92 -42.24
#